data_AF-A0A6G0IU95-F1
#
_entry.id   AF-A0A6G0IU95-F1
#
_cell.length_a   1.000
_cell.length_b   1.000
_cell.length_c   1.000
_cell.angle_alpha   90.00
_cell.angle_beta   90.00
_cell.angle_gamma   90.00
#
_symmetry.space_group_name_H-M   'P 1'
#
loop_
_entity.id
_entity.type
_entity.pdbx_description
1 polymer ?
#
loop_
_entity_poly.entity_id
_entity_poly.type
_entity_poly.pdbx_seq_one_letter_code
_entity_poly.pdbx_strand_id
1 'polypeptide(L)'
;MEPLNSTNQSYYSSILTHQVLPPLYFMIFVVGMCLNGVAAWIFFRVPSDSGLVVYLKNMVVADLLMLSTFPFRSAAQLGLGGWHLHVITCRYTAVLFYSSIVGFARVLAVLTWSLLLLCVFPNVLLTSRPAHEGNARHCMKLKTPLGVQWHRVSTFFSVSLFWVTLLILAFCYTSIACRVYQSYRRVRQNNSDARRKSNRSIFSILAVFFICFVPYHVCRVPYTLSQMPASDFSEHTRFLLFQLKEGTLFLSALNVCLDPIIYFLMCRIFRESLLRKLSGRGARRSLTTAQSLSNI
;
A
#
# COMPACT_ATOMS: atom_id res chain seq x y z
N MET A 1 -9.09 35.78 9.29
CA MET A 1 -9.15 34.37 9.74
C MET A 1 -10.27 34.30 10.75
N GLU A 2 -11.48 34.00 10.29
CA GLU A 2 -12.61 33.73 11.17
C GLU A 2 -12.38 32.36 11.83
N PRO A 3 -12.58 32.22 13.16
CA PRO A 3 -12.53 30.92 13.79
C PRO A 3 -13.65 30.05 13.21
N LEU A 4 -13.31 28.87 12.68
CA LEU A 4 -14.32 27.85 12.37
C LEU A 4 -15.14 27.60 13.65
N ASN A 5 -16.39 28.07 13.62
CA ASN A 5 -17.31 28.07 14.74
C ASN A 5 -17.48 26.64 15.28
N SER A 6 -17.14 26.42 16.55
CA SER A 6 -17.13 25.11 17.22
C SER A 6 -18.46 24.36 17.10
N THR A 7 -19.56 25.10 16.97
CA THR A 7 -20.93 24.62 16.75
C THR A 7 -21.08 23.85 15.43
N ASN A 8 -20.50 24.32 14.34
CA ASN A 8 -20.62 23.66 13.03
C ASN A 8 -19.86 22.33 13.01
N GLN A 9 -18.68 22.28 13.64
CA GLN A 9 -17.89 21.05 13.71
C GLN A 9 -18.56 19.98 14.60
N SER A 10 -19.16 20.40 15.71
CA SER A 10 -19.97 19.53 16.56
C SER A 10 -21.21 19.00 15.83
N TYR A 11 -21.90 19.86 15.08
CA TYR A 11 -23.10 19.51 14.30
C TYR A 11 -22.82 18.44 13.24
N TYR A 12 -21.80 18.62 12.39
CA TYR A 12 -21.43 17.60 11.39
C TYR A 12 -20.99 16.28 12.01
N SER A 13 -20.26 16.34 13.13
CA SER A 13 -19.84 15.15 13.87
C SER A 13 -21.05 14.39 14.41
N SER A 14 -22.07 15.10 14.90
CA SER A 14 -23.31 14.50 15.41
C SER A 14 -24.13 13.81 14.31
N ILE A 15 -24.32 14.45 13.15
CA ILE A 15 -25.04 13.86 12.01
C ILE A 15 -24.30 12.63 11.50
N LEU A 16 -22.99 12.73 11.29
CA LEU A 16 -22.19 11.61 10.82
C LEU A 16 -22.29 10.43 11.79
N THR A 17 -22.15 10.67 13.09
CA THR A 17 -22.07 9.63 14.11
C THR A 17 -23.42 8.98 14.42
N HIS A 18 -24.50 9.76 14.41
CA HIS A 18 -25.83 9.28 14.81
C HIS A 18 -26.76 8.96 13.63
N GLN A 19 -26.56 9.56 12.45
CA GLN A 19 -27.46 9.36 11.30
C GLN A 19 -26.82 8.55 10.17
N VAL A 20 -25.51 8.72 9.92
CA VAL A 20 -24.86 8.11 8.74
C VAL A 20 -24.14 6.80 9.08
N LEU A 21 -23.39 6.76 10.19
CA LEU A 21 -22.61 5.57 10.58
C LEU A 21 -23.47 4.35 10.96
N PRO A 22 -24.57 4.48 11.73
CA PRO A 22 -25.32 3.30 12.16
C PRO A 22 -25.97 2.51 11.00
N PRO A 23 -26.60 3.14 9.98
CA PRO A 23 -27.08 2.42 8.79
C PRO A 23 -25.96 1.74 8.01
N LEU A 24 -24.80 2.39 7.87
CA LEU A 24 -23.65 1.80 7.18
C LEU A 24 -23.11 0.58 7.91
N TYR A 25 -22.94 0.65 9.23
CA TYR A 25 -22.52 -0.51 10.03
C TYR A 25 -23.52 -1.67 9.95
N PHE A 26 -24.82 -1.38 9.89
CA PHE A 26 -25.84 -2.40 9.70
C PHE A 26 -25.76 -3.04 8.31
N MET A 27 -25.59 -2.25 7.25
CA MET A 27 -25.39 -2.77 5.90
C MET A 27 -24.13 -3.65 5.80
N ILE A 28 -23.02 -3.21 6.41
CA ILE A 28 -21.78 -3.99 6.45
C ILE A 28 -22.00 -5.30 7.23
N PHE A 29 -22.72 -5.26 8.35
CA PHE A 29 -23.07 -6.46 9.11
C PHE A 29 -23.84 -7.47 8.26
N VAL A 30 -24.92 -7.05 7.60
CA VAL A 30 -25.76 -7.95 6.79
C VAL A 30 -24.96 -8.57 5.64
N VAL A 31 -24.31 -7.75 4.82
CA VAL A 31 -23.52 -8.23 3.67
C VAL A 31 -22.36 -9.11 4.14
N GLY A 32 -21.64 -8.67 5.18
CA GLY A 32 -20.50 -9.38 5.72
C GLY A 32 -20.87 -10.73 6.33
N MET A 33 -21.97 -10.82 7.07
CA MET A 33 -22.45 -12.09 7.67
C MET A 33 -22.87 -13.08 6.60
N CYS A 34 -23.53 -12.63 5.53
CA CYS A 34 -23.89 -13.50 4.40
C CYS A 34 -22.63 -14.08 3.72
N LEU A 35 -21.68 -13.23 3.34
CA LEU A 35 -20.48 -13.66 2.63
C LEU A 35 -19.58 -14.56 3.50
N ASN A 36 -19.32 -14.17 4.75
CA ASN A 36 -18.49 -14.96 5.66
C ASN A 36 -19.21 -16.20 6.18
N GLY A 37 -20.55 -16.18 6.28
CA GLY A 37 -21.34 -17.36 6.62
C GLY A 37 -21.28 -18.44 5.54
N VAL A 38 -21.36 -18.06 4.26
CA VAL A 38 -21.16 -18.99 3.14
C VAL A 38 -19.72 -19.54 3.16
N ALA A 39 -18.72 -18.69 3.38
CA ALA A 39 -17.33 -19.13 3.50
C ALA A 39 -17.13 -20.10 4.67
N ALA A 40 -17.72 -19.83 5.84
CA ALA A 40 -17.68 -20.72 6.99
C ALA A 40 -18.31 -22.08 6.64
N TRP A 41 -19.51 -22.07 6.06
CA TRP A 41 -20.22 -23.29 5.67
C TRP A 41 -19.40 -24.18 4.74
N ILE A 42 -18.67 -23.58 3.79
CA ILE A 42 -17.75 -24.30 2.90
C ILE A 42 -16.54 -24.81 3.69
N PHE A 43 -15.81 -23.93 4.38
CA PHE A 43 -14.54 -24.31 5.01
C PHE A 43 -14.72 -25.32 6.14
N PHE A 44 -15.78 -25.23 6.94
CA PHE A 44 -16.03 -26.20 8.02
C PHE A 44 -16.41 -27.59 7.51
N ARG A 45 -16.81 -27.74 6.24
CA ARG A 45 -17.00 -29.05 5.60
C ARG A 45 -15.71 -29.65 5.05
N VAL A 46 -14.68 -28.84 4.84
CA VAL A 46 -13.36 -29.31 4.37
C VAL A 46 -12.56 -29.83 5.57
N PRO A 47 -11.99 -31.04 5.54
CA PRO A 47 -11.14 -31.55 6.61
C PRO A 47 -9.88 -30.69 6.79
N SER A 48 -9.37 -30.60 8.03
CA SER A 48 -8.28 -29.70 8.40
C SER A 48 -6.89 -30.32 8.17
N ASP A 49 -6.61 -30.79 6.96
CA ASP A 49 -5.40 -31.56 6.66
C ASP A 49 -4.13 -30.70 6.48
N SER A 50 -4.30 -29.38 6.40
CA SER A 50 -3.22 -28.41 6.25
C SER A 50 -3.38 -27.24 7.22
N GLY A 51 -2.25 -26.75 7.74
CA GLY A 51 -2.21 -25.54 8.57
C GLY A 51 -2.85 -24.32 7.91
N LEU A 52 -2.85 -24.26 6.56
CA LEU A 52 -3.56 -23.23 5.80
C LEU A 52 -5.09 -23.31 5.99
N VAL A 53 -5.66 -24.51 5.97
CA VAL A 53 -7.11 -24.72 6.16
C VAL A 53 -7.53 -24.35 7.58
N VAL A 54 -6.73 -24.74 8.57
CA VAL A 54 -6.94 -24.35 9.98
C VAL A 54 -6.88 -22.82 10.13
N TYR A 55 -5.89 -22.18 9.51
CA TYR A 55 -5.75 -20.73 9.51
C TYR A 55 -6.97 -20.03 8.87
N LEU A 56 -7.42 -20.48 7.69
CA LEU A 56 -8.57 -19.90 7.00
C LEU A 56 -9.87 -20.01 7.82
N LYS A 57 -10.10 -21.15 8.49
CA LYS A 57 -11.22 -21.32 9.42
C LYS A 57 -11.17 -20.31 10.57
N ASN A 58 -10.00 -20.15 11.20
CA ASN A 58 -9.82 -19.19 12.28
C ASN A 58 -10.00 -17.74 11.82
N MET A 59 -9.57 -17.40 10.60
CA MET A 59 -9.78 -16.09 10.00
C MET A 59 -11.29 -15.80 9.82
N VAL A 60 -12.03 -16.75 9.25
CA VAL A 60 -13.49 -16.60 9.07
C VAL A 60 -14.21 -16.44 10.41
N VAL A 61 -13.82 -17.21 11.44
CA VAL A 61 -14.37 -17.04 12.80
C VAL A 61 -14.07 -15.64 13.33
N ALA A 62 -12.85 -15.13 13.17
CA ALA A 62 -12.48 -13.78 13.60
C ALA A 62 -13.29 -12.69 12.87
N ASP A 63 -13.54 -12.86 11.57
CA ASP A 63 -14.34 -11.93 10.78
C ASP A 63 -15.82 -11.96 11.21
N LEU A 64 -16.39 -13.14 11.47
CA LEU A 64 -17.74 -13.26 12.03
C LEU A 64 -17.85 -12.62 13.42
N LEU A 65 -16.85 -12.81 14.29
CA LEU A 65 -16.78 -12.16 15.59
C LEU A 65 -16.70 -10.64 15.44
N MET A 66 -15.86 -10.12 14.55
CA MET A 66 -15.77 -8.68 14.27
C MET A 66 -17.10 -8.13 13.74
N LEU A 67 -17.72 -8.80 12.76
CA LEU A 67 -19.00 -8.39 12.18
C LEU A 67 -20.10 -8.33 13.24
N SER A 68 -20.15 -9.31 14.14
CA SER A 68 -21.11 -9.33 15.24
C SER A 68 -21.00 -8.12 16.18
N THR A 69 -19.85 -7.41 16.20
CA THR A 69 -19.69 -6.18 17.00
C THR A 69 -20.38 -4.95 16.41
N PHE A 70 -20.65 -4.93 15.10
CA PHE A 70 -21.25 -3.79 14.41
C PHE A 70 -22.68 -3.45 14.85
N PRO A 71 -23.62 -4.41 15.03
CA PRO A 71 -24.94 -4.08 15.59
C PRO A 71 -24.86 -3.51 17.02
N PHE A 72 -23.95 -4.02 17.87
CA PHE A 72 -23.73 -3.46 19.21
C PHE A 72 -23.18 -2.04 19.15
N ARG A 73 -22.28 -1.76 18.20
CA ARG A 73 -21.74 -0.41 17.97
C ARG A 73 -22.80 0.56 17.49
N SER A 74 -23.65 0.14 16.55
CA SER A 74 -24.81 0.93 16.09
C SER A 74 -25.80 1.20 17.23
N ALA A 75 -26.12 0.19 18.03
CA ALA A 75 -27.00 0.33 19.19
C ALA A 75 -26.42 1.29 20.24
N ALA A 76 -25.13 1.17 20.57
CA ALA A 76 -24.44 2.09 21.48
C ALA A 76 -24.40 3.54 20.96
N GLN A 77 -24.32 3.75 19.64
CA GLN A 77 -24.39 5.08 19.02
C GLN A 77 -25.81 5.67 19.04
N LEU A 78 -26.84 4.83 18.99
CA LEU A 78 -28.24 5.25 19.13
C LEU A 78 -28.69 5.38 20.58
N GLY A 79 -27.82 5.10 21.56
CA GLY A 79 -28.15 5.11 22.98
C GLY A 79 -28.99 3.90 23.43
N LEU A 80 -29.18 2.90 22.57
CA LEU A 80 -29.91 1.67 22.86
C LEU A 80 -28.99 0.75 23.70
N GLY A 81 -29.41 0.40 24.92
CA GLY A 81 -28.65 -0.51 25.81
C GLY A 81 -27.84 0.17 26.93
N GLY A 82 -27.96 1.49 27.10
CA GLY A 82 -27.44 2.22 28.25
C GLY A 82 -25.90 2.19 28.38
N TRP A 83 -25.42 2.49 29.59
CA TRP A 83 -23.99 2.66 29.87
C TRP A 83 -23.18 1.36 29.73
N HIS A 84 -23.78 0.21 30.03
CA HIS A 84 -23.09 -1.09 29.93
C HIS A 84 -22.69 -1.41 28.49
N LEU A 85 -23.61 -1.27 27.53
CA LEU A 85 -23.32 -1.56 26.13
C LEU A 85 -22.27 -0.60 25.57
N HIS A 86 -22.32 0.67 25.99
CA HIS A 86 -21.33 1.67 25.63
C HIS A 86 -19.94 1.30 26.15
N VAL A 87 -19.83 0.85 27.41
CA VAL A 87 -18.55 0.41 28.01
C VAL A 87 -17.99 -0.84 27.31
N ILE A 88 -18.83 -1.83 27.02
CA ILE A 88 -18.42 -3.05 26.30
C ILE A 88 -17.92 -2.68 24.89
N THR A 89 -18.68 -1.85 24.19
CA THR A 89 -18.32 -1.38 22.85
C THR A 89 -16.98 -0.64 22.89
N CYS A 90 -16.82 0.28 23.85
CA CYS A 90 -15.61 1.07 24.03
C CYS A 90 -14.37 0.20 24.33
N ARG A 91 -14.50 -0.82 25.19
CA ARG A 91 -13.38 -1.67 25.60
C ARG A 91 -12.92 -2.65 24.51
N TYR A 92 -13.86 -3.25 23.78
CA TYR A 92 -13.54 -4.43 22.95
C TYR A 92 -13.58 -4.19 21.44
N THR A 93 -14.42 -3.27 20.93
CA THR A 93 -14.57 -3.14 19.46
C THR A 93 -13.32 -2.64 18.75
N ALA A 94 -12.59 -1.71 19.36
CA ALA A 94 -11.32 -1.23 18.82
C ALA A 94 -10.29 -2.38 18.79
N VAL A 95 -10.17 -3.13 19.88
CA VAL A 95 -9.22 -4.24 20.00
C VAL A 95 -9.48 -5.31 18.94
N LEU A 96 -10.74 -5.72 18.77
CA LEU A 96 -11.12 -6.70 17.75
C LEU A 96 -10.85 -6.19 16.33
N PHE A 97 -11.23 -4.95 16.03
CA PHE A 97 -11.00 -4.33 14.72
C PHE A 97 -9.50 -4.23 14.39
N TYR A 98 -8.67 -3.75 15.32
CA TYR A 98 -7.22 -3.67 15.12
C TYR A 98 -6.59 -5.05 15.00
N SER A 99 -7.05 -6.03 15.77
CA SER A 99 -6.55 -7.41 15.69
C SER A 99 -6.84 -8.02 14.32
N SER A 100 -8.06 -7.83 13.80
CA SER A 100 -8.44 -8.28 12.45
C SER A 100 -7.64 -7.58 11.36
N ILE A 101 -7.44 -6.25 11.44
CA ILE A 101 -6.63 -5.50 10.46
C ILE A 101 -5.18 -5.95 10.46
N VAL A 102 -4.56 -6.06 11.63
CA VAL A 102 -3.16 -6.48 11.75
C VAL A 102 -2.99 -7.92 11.30
N GLY A 103 -3.96 -8.80 11.62
CA GLY A 103 -4.00 -10.17 11.12
C GLY A 103 -3.99 -10.20 9.60
N PHE A 104 -4.93 -9.50 8.95
CA PHE A 104 -5.00 -9.40 7.50
C PHE A 104 -3.71 -8.84 6.88
N ALA A 105 -3.16 -7.77 7.43
CA ALA A 105 -1.90 -7.17 6.95
C ALA A 105 -0.72 -8.15 7.03
N ARG A 106 -0.61 -8.91 8.12
CA ARG A 106 0.43 -9.95 8.26
C ARG A 106 0.28 -11.05 7.22
N VAL A 107 -0.95 -11.48 6.94
CA VAL A 107 -1.22 -12.53 5.95
C VAL A 107 -0.86 -12.08 4.56
N LEU A 108 -1.28 -10.88 4.17
CA LEU A 108 -0.88 -10.31 2.88
C LEU A 108 0.64 -10.18 2.77
N ALA A 109 1.32 -9.77 3.84
CA ALA A 109 2.78 -9.72 3.86
C ALA A 109 3.40 -11.10 3.65
N VAL A 110 2.98 -12.11 4.42
CA VAL A 110 3.49 -13.49 4.29
C VAL A 110 3.21 -14.06 2.90
N LEU A 111 2.03 -13.87 2.35
CA LEU A 111 1.68 -14.29 0.99
C LEU A 111 2.56 -13.61 -0.06
N THR A 112 2.78 -12.30 0.07
CA THR A 112 3.63 -11.52 -0.84
C THR A 112 5.07 -12.01 -0.80
N TRP A 113 5.63 -12.20 0.40
CA TRP A 113 6.99 -12.73 0.56
C TRP A 113 7.12 -14.16 0.05
N SER A 114 6.12 -15.01 0.32
CA SER A 114 6.10 -16.40 -0.16
C SER A 114 6.06 -16.45 -1.69
N LEU A 115 5.23 -15.62 -2.32
CA LEU A 115 5.15 -15.52 -3.78
C LEU A 115 6.47 -14.99 -4.37
N LEU A 116 7.10 -14.00 -3.73
CA LEU A 116 8.41 -13.49 -4.12
C LEU A 116 9.47 -14.59 -4.06
N LEU A 117 9.53 -15.34 -2.96
CA LEU A 117 10.45 -16.46 -2.80
C LEU A 117 10.18 -17.55 -3.84
N LEU A 118 8.92 -17.90 -4.09
CA LEU A 118 8.54 -18.87 -5.11
C LEU A 118 9.03 -18.45 -6.50
N CYS A 119 8.96 -17.17 -6.85
CA CYS A 119 9.46 -16.67 -8.14
C CYS A 119 10.99 -16.61 -8.22
N VAL A 120 11.66 -16.14 -7.16
CA VAL A 120 13.10 -15.84 -7.15
C VAL A 120 13.96 -17.07 -6.84
N PHE A 121 13.56 -17.89 -5.88
CA PHE A 121 14.38 -18.99 -5.40
C PHE A 121 14.69 -20.04 -6.48
N PRO A 122 13.72 -20.53 -7.28
CA PRO A 122 14.03 -21.44 -8.38
C PRO A 122 14.90 -20.77 -9.46
N ASN A 123 14.77 -19.44 -9.66
CA ASN A 123 15.65 -18.71 -10.57
C ASN A 123 17.10 -18.76 -10.13
N VAL A 124 17.39 -18.72 -8.82
CA VAL A 124 18.74 -18.86 -8.27
C VAL A 124 19.21 -20.31 -8.41
N LEU A 125 18.43 -21.27 -7.93
CA LEU A 125 18.79 -22.69 -7.95
C LEU A 125 19.05 -23.23 -9.36
N LEU A 126 18.27 -22.80 -10.35
CA LEU A 126 18.41 -23.23 -11.74
C LEU A 126 19.53 -22.50 -12.50
N THR A 127 20.28 -21.61 -11.83
CA THR A 127 21.51 -20.97 -12.35
C THR A 127 22.74 -21.74 -11.86
N SER A 128 22.88 -22.98 -12.31
CA SER A 128 23.87 -23.93 -11.80
C SER A 128 24.97 -24.30 -12.80
N ARG A 129 24.95 -23.79 -14.03
CA ARG A 129 25.99 -24.09 -15.02
C ARG A 129 27.31 -23.38 -14.64
N PRO A 130 28.47 -24.00 -14.92
CA PRO A 130 29.77 -23.43 -14.56
C PRO A 130 30.04 -22.11 -15.30
N ALA A 131 30.63 -21.17 -14.58
CA ALA A 131 31.03 -19.88 -15.11
C ALA A 131 32.48 -19.93 -15.62
N HIS A 132 32.68 -19.39 -16.81
CA HIS A 132 33.98 -19.19 -17.46
C HIS A 132 34.04 -17.76 -18.01
N GLU A 133 35.23 -17.26 -18.33
CA GLU A 133 35.42 -15.86 -18.75
C GLU A 133 34.51 -15.44 -19.93
N GLY A 134 34.26 -16.34 -20.88
CA GLY A 134 33.41 -16.09 -22.05
C GLY A 134 31.89 -16.09 -21.79
N ASN A 135 31.41 -16.59 -20.64
CA ASN A 135 29.98 -16.68 -20.32
C ASN A 135 29.57 -15.97 -19.02
N ALA A 136 30.50 -15.62 -18.14
CA ALA A 136 30.23 -15.08 -16.81
C ALA A 136 29.44 -13.76 -16.85
N ARG A 137 29.64 -12.93 -17.89
CA ARG A 137 28.90 -11.68 -18.09
C ARG A 137 27.47 -11.89 -18.63
N HIS A 138 27.13 -13.11 -19.04
CA HIS A 138 25.84 -13.45 -19.64
C HIS A 138 25.07 -14.43 -18.73
N CYS A 139 24.37 -13.89 -17.72
CA CYS A 139 23.64 -14.68 -16.72
C CYS A 139 22.68 -15.72 -17.31
N MET A 140 22.06 -15.45 -18.47
CA MET A 140 21.20 -16.41 -19.14
C MET A 140 21.94 -17.67 -19.64
N LYS A 141 23.24 -17.59 -19.95
CA LYS A 141 24.07 -18.75 -20.32
C LYS A 141 24.41 -19.65 -19.12
N LEU A 142 24.32 -19.12 -17.89
CA LEU A 142 24.56 -19.85 -16.64
C LEU A 142 23.34 -20.65 -16.16
N LYS A 143 22.17 -20.46 -16.80
CA LYS A 143 20.93 -21.16 -16.45
C LYS A 143 20.81 -22.51 -17.15
N THR A 144 20.19 -23.47 -16.47
CA THR A 144 19.75 -24.73 -17.09
C THR A 144 18.61 -24.49 -18.09
N PRO A 145 18.28 -25.44 -19.00
CA PRO A 145 17.15 -25.28 -19.92
C PRO A 145 15.83 -25.00 -19.19
N LEU A 146 15.58 -25.71 -18.08
CA LEU A 146 14.43 -25.45 -17.21
C LEU A 146 14.53 -24.07 -16.55
N GLY A 147 15.72 -23.64 -16.15
CA GLY A 147 15.97 -22.30 -15.62
C GLY A 147 15.64 -21.17 -16.59
N VAL A 148 15.94 -21.34 -17.88
CA VAL A 148 15.57 -20.37 -18.92
C VAL A 148 14.05 -20.27 -19.09
N GLN A 149 13.36 -21.41 -19.13
CA GLN A 149 11.89 -21.45 -19.21
C GLN A 149 11.24 -20.84 -17.96
N TRP A 150 11.71 -21.22 -16.76
CA TRP A 150 11.25 -20.66 -15.50
C TRP A 150 11.49 -19.15 -15.45
N HIS A 151 12.66 -18.69 -15.86
CA HIS A 151 12.99 -17.26 -15.92
C HIS A 151 12.02 -16.48 -16.80
N ARG A 152 11.69 -17.03 -17.98
CA ARG A 152 10.69 -16.46 -18.89
C ARG A 152 9.34 -16.35 -18.18
N VAL A 153 8.81 -17.46 -17.67
CA VAL A 153 7.48 -17.51 -17.02
C VAL A 153 7.41 -16.56 -15.82
N SER A 154 8.37 -16.66 -14.89
CA SER A 154 8.42 -15.83 -13.68
C SER A 154 8.60 -14.34 -13.98
N THR A 155 9.34 -13.98 -15.05
CA THR A 155 9.48 -12.59 -15.49
C THR A 155 8.17 -12.06 -16.05
N PHE A 156 7.51 -12.80 -16.95
CA PHE A 156 6.21 -12.39 -17.50
C PHE A 156 5.15 -12.28 -16.41
N PHE A 157 5.08 -13.24 -15.49
CA PHE A 157 4.19 -13.19 -14.33
C PHE A 157 4.41 -11.92 -13.50
N SER A 158 5.67 -11.62 -13.14
CA SER A 158 6.02 -10.41 -12.37
C SER A 158 5.65 -9.12 -13.11
N VAL A 159 5.89 -9.04 -14.42
CA VAL A 159 5.52 -7.88 -15.24
C VAL A 159 4.00 -7.71 -15.32
N SER A 160 3.25 -8.80 -15.56
CA SER A 160 1.79 -8.77 -15.56
C SER A 160 1.22 -8.30 -14.23
N LEU A 161 1.75 -8.82 -13.11
CA LEU A 161 1.36 -8.39 -11.77
C LEU A 161 1.61 -6.89 -11.54
N PHE A 162 2.74 -6.36 -12.01
CA PHE A 162 3.04 -4.93 -11.95
C PHE A 162 1.98 -4.10 -12.68
N TRP A 163 1.64 -4.44 -13.93
CA TRP A 163 0.65 -3.68 -14.70
C TRP A 163 -0.74 -3.74 -14.10
N VAL A 164 -1.17 -4.91 -13.61
CA VAL A 164 -2.44 -5.05 -12.88
C VAL A 164 -2.44 -4.16 -11.63
N THR A 165 -1.37 -4.19 -10.85
CA THR A 165 -1.23 -3.36 -9.64
C THR A 165 -1.25 -1.87 -9.98
N LEU A 166 -0.55 -1.45 -11.04
CA LEU A 166 -0.52 -0.07 -11.51
C LEU A 166 -1.91 0.41 -11.92
N LEU A 167 -2.68 -0.41 -12.63
CA LEU A 167 -4.04 -0.08 -13.06
C LEU A 167 -4.98 0.08 -11.86
N ILE A 168 -4.93 -0.86 -10.90
CA ILE A 168 -5.71 -0.77 -9.67
C ILE A 168 -5.33 0.49 -8.88
N LEU A 169 -4.03 0.74 -8.72
CA LEU A 169 -3.50 1.93 -8.03
C LEU A 169 -4.03 3.21 -8.70
N ALA A 170 -3.85 3.35 -10.02
CA ALA A 170 -4.29 4.51 -10.77
C ALA A 170 -5.81 4.72 -10.66
N PHE A 171 -6.60 3.66 -10.78
CA PHE A 171 -8.06 3.70 -10.61
C PHE A 171 -8.47 4.15 -9.22
N CYS A 172 -7.91 3.53 -8.17
CA CYS A 172 -8.22 3.85 -6.78
C CYS A 172 -7.86 5.30 -6.45
N TYR A 173 -6.65 5.74 -6.79
CA TYR A 173 -6.21 7.10 -6.49
C TYR A 173 -6.96 8.16 -7.31
N THR A 174 -7.30 7.87 -8.56
CA THR A 174 -8.15 8.77 -9.37
C THR A 174 -9.54 8.86 -8.76
N SER A 175 -10.14 7.74 -8.34
CA SER A 175 -11.44 7.72 -7.68
C SER A 175 -11.43 8.51 -6.38
N ILE A 176 -10.39 8.36 -5.55
CA ILE A 176 -10.22 9.14 -4.32
C ILE A 176 -10.07 10.63 -4.65
N ALA A 177 -9.21 10.98 -5.61
CA ALA A 177 -9.00 12.37 -6.03
C ALA A 177 -10.30 13.00 -6.56
N CYS A 178 -11.07 12.27 -7.37
CA CYS A 178 -12.38 12.68 -7.86
C CYS A 178 -13.38 12.87 -6.72
N ARG A 179 -13.48 11.93 -5.77
CA ARG A 179 -14.37 12.05 -4.60
C ARG A 179 -14.00 13.24 -3.72
N VAL A 180 -12.72 13.44 -3.45
CA VAL A 180 -12.21 14.59 -2.68
C VAL A 180 -12.49 15.89 -3.43
N TYR A 181 -12.26 15.94 -4.74
CA TYR A 181 -12.55 17.11 -5.57
C TYR A 181 -14.05 17.42 -5.61
N GLN A 182 -14.91 16.41 -5.75
CA GLN A 182 -16.37 16.56 -5.71
C GLN A 182 -16.85 17.05 -4.34
N SER A 183 -16.30 16.50 -3.25
CA SER A 183 -16.61 16.94 -1.89
C SER A 183 -16.16 18.38 -1.66
N TYR A 184 -14.95 18.72 -2.14
CA TYR A 184 -14.42 20.08 -2.08
C TYR A 184 -15.26 21.06 -2.91
N ARG A 185 -15.67 20.69 -4.13
CA ARG A 185 -16.50 21.54 -5.01
C ARG A 185 -17.87 21.84 -4.40
N ARG A 186 -18.48 20.86 -3.73
CA ARG A 186 -19.77 21.03 -3.02
C ARG A 186 -19.67 22.02 -1.85
N VAL A 187 -18.55 22.04 -1.13
CA VAL A 187 -18.30 23.00 -0.04
C VAL A 187 -17.85 24.37 -0.57
N ARG A 188 -17.17 24.40 -1.73
CA ARG A 188 -16.61 25.60 -2.38
C ARG A 188 -17.63 26.53 -3.01
N GLN A 189 -18.89 26.12 -3.17
CA GLN A 189 -19.95 27.03 -3.61
C GLN A 189 -20.15 28.24 -2.67
N ASN A 190 -19.58 28.21 -1.44
CA ASN A 190 -19.72 29.28 -0.44
C ASN A 190 -18.48 30.13 -0.14
N ASN A 191 -17.28 29.92 -0.70
CA ASN A 191 -16.13 30.80 -0.37
C ASN A 191 -14.96 30.77 -1.38
N SER A 192 -14.56 31.96 -1.85
CA SER A 192 -13.57 32.21 -2.92
C SER A 192 -12.10 32.12 -2.50
N ASP A 193 -11.80 32.17 -1.21
CA ASP A 193 -10.41 32.28 -0.69
C ASP A 193 -9.70 30.94 -0.41
N ALA A 194 -10.38 29.79 -0.55
CA ALA A 194 -9.80 28.46 -0.29
C ALA A 194 -8.84 27.97 -1.41
N ARG A 195 -8.26 28.88 -2.20
CA ARG A 195 -7.68 28.65 -3.53
C ARG A 195 -6.43 27.74 -3.59
N ARG A 196 -5.89 27.21 -2.49
CA ARG A 196 -4.59 26.49 -2.52
C ARG A 196 -4.37 25.41 -1.46
N LYS A 197 -5.26 24.42 -1.32
CA LYS A 197 -4.90 23.16 -0.64
C LYS A 197 -4.78 22.04 -1.67
N SER A 198 -3.55 21.83 -2.12
CA SER A 198 -3.21 20.86 -3.16
C SER A 198 -3.18 19.44 -2.59
N ASN A 199 -3.87 18.51 -3.25
CA ASN A 199 -3.67 17.06 -3.12
C ASN A 199 -2.30 16.61 -3.69
N ARG A 200 -1.29 17.51 -3.69
CA ARG A 200 0.03 17.34 -4.30
C ARG A 200 0.67 16.02 -3.92
N SER A 201 0.53 15.62 -2.67
CA SER A 201 1.18 14.42 -2.16
C SER A 201 0.67 13.12 -2.79
N ILE A 202 -0.62 13.04 -3.13
CA ILE A 202 -1.19 11.89 -3.86
C ILE A 202 -0.60 11.80 -5.26
N PHE A 203 -0.58 12.92 -6.00
CA PHE A 203 -0.01 12.99 -7.34
C PHE A 203 1.50 12.74 -7.33
N SER A 204 2.22 13.16 -6.28
CA SER A 204 3.65 12.88 -6.12
C SER A 204 3.93 11.38 -5.99
N ILE A 205 3.11 10.61 -5.27
CA ILE A 205 3.29 9.14 -5.18
C ILE A 205 3.11 8.47 -6.53
N LEU A 206 2.03 8.81 -7.25
CA LEU A 206 1.79 8.27 -8.58
C LEU A 206 2.95 8.65 -9.51
N ALA A 207 3.37 9.91 -9.54
CA ALA A 207 4.47 10.37 -10.39
C ALA A 207 5.78 9.61 -10.12
N VAL A 208 6.16 9.43 -8.84
CA VAL A 208 7.36 8.66 -8.49
C VAL A 208 7.22 7.21 -8.95
N PHE A 209 6.07 6.58 -8.70
CA PHE A 209 5.85 5.19 -9.11
C PHE A 209 5.93 5.01 -10.63
N PHE A 210 5.32 5.92 -11.40
CA PHE A 210 5.37 5.92 -12.85
C PHE A 210 6.79 6.16 -13.37
N ILE A 211 7.50 7.18 -12.88
CA ILE A 211 8.85 7.53 -13.36
C ILE A 211 9.86 6.44 -13.00
N CYS A 212 9.80 5.88 -11.79
CA CYS A 212 10.79 4.91 -11.33
C CYS A 212 10.53 3.50 -11.87
N PHE A 213 9.28 3.02 -11.87
CA PHE A 213 9.03 1.59 -12.15
C PHE A 213 8.57 1.28 -13.57
N VAL A 214 7.76 2.15 -14.20
CA VAL A 214 7.20 1.85 -15.53
C VAL A 214 8.29 1.68 -16.60
N PRO A 215 9.32 2.55 -16.71
CA PRO A 215 10.36 2.39 -17.72
C PRO A 215 11.06 1.03 -17.64
N TYR A 216 11.35 0.55 -16.43
CA TYR A 216 11.97 -0.75 -16.23
C TYR A 216 11.09 -1.89 -16.74
N HIS A 217 9.82 -1.92 -16.36
CA HIS A 217 8.90 -2.99 -16.76
C HIS A 217 8.61 -2.99 -18.27
N VAL A 218 8.60 -1.81 -18.92
CA VAL A 218 8.50 -1.68 -20.38
C VAL A 218 9.74 -2.26 -21.07
N CYS A 219 10.94 -1.91 -20.63
CA CYS A 219 12.19 -2.39 -21.23
C CYS A 219 12.50 -3.87 -20.91
N ARG A 220 11.98 -4.39 -19.79
CA ARG A 220 12.24 -5.76 -19.32
C ARG A 220 11.70 -6.82 -20.27
N VAL A 221 10.52 -6.62 -20.86
CA VAL A 221 9.87 -7.60 -21.75
C VAL A 221 10.67 -7.84 -23.05
N PRO A 222 10.97 -6.82 -23.88
CA PRO A 222 11.73 -7.02 -25.10
C PRO A 222 13.15 -7.52 -24.82
N TYR A 223 13.79 -7.07 -23.73
CA TYR A 223 15.07 -7.63 -23.31
C TYR A 223 14.97 -9.12 -22.99
N THR A 224 13.95 -9.56 -22.25
CA THR A 224 13.78 -10.97 -21.91
C THR A 224 13.53 -11.82 -23.15
N LEU A 225 12.74 -11.33 -24.11
CA LEU A 225 12.50 -11.99 -25.39
C LEU A 225 13.77 -12.10 -26.23
N SER A 226 14.59 -11.04 -26.26
CA SER A 226 15.86 -11.07 -26.99
C SER A 226 16.86 -12.05 -26.38
N GLN A 227 16.76 -12.41 -25.09
CA GLN A 227 17.67 -13.41 -24.49
C GLN A 227 17.23 -14.87 -24.72
N MET A 228 16.15 -15.12 -25.46
CA MET A 228 15.62 -16.47 -25.66
C MET A 228 16.34 -17.20 -26.80
N PRO A 229 16.50 -18.54 -26.74
CA PRO A 229 17.23 -19.29 -27.76
C PRO A 229 16.69 -19.15 -29.19
N ALA A 230 15.38 -18.92 -29.35
CA ALA A 230 14.70 -18.78 -30.64
C ALA A 230 14.45 -17.31 -31.04
N SER A 231 15.29 -16.37 -30.59
CA SER A 231 15.08 -14.93 -30.84
C SER A 231 15.83 -14.47 -32.10
N ASP A 232 15.14 -13.83 -33.04
CA ASP A 232 15.73 -13.28 -34.29
C ASP A 232 16.34 -11.86 -34.11
N PHE A 233 16.65 -11.47 -32.87
CA PHE A 233 17.18 -10.14 -32.58
C PHE A 233 18.66 -10.04 -32.96
N SER A 234 19.05 -8.99 -33.69
CA SER A 234 20.45 -8.69 -34.00
C SER A 234 21.27 -8.38 -32.74
N GLU A 235 22.58 -8.64 -32.79
CA GLU A 235 23.50 -8.37 -31.67
C GLU A 235 23.46 -6.90 -31.20
N HIS A 236 23.35 -5.96 -32.14
CA HIS A 236 23.19 -4.54 -31.81
C HIS A 236 21.92 -4.27 -31.00
N THR A 237 20.78 -4.85 -31.41
CA THR A 237 19.52 -4.68 -30.68
C THR A 237 19.57 -5.33 -29.29
N ARG A 238 20.22 -6.50 -29.16
CA ARG A 238 20.44 -7.15 -27.86
C ARG A 238 21.25 -6.26 -26.92
N PHE A 239 22.32 -5.64 -27.43
CA PHE A 239 23.14 -4.70 -26.68
C PHE A 239 22.35 -3.45 -26.26
N LEU A 240 21.59 -2.84 -27.17
CA LEU A 240 20.75 -1.68 -26.83
C LEU A 240 19.70 -2.02 -25.76
N LEU A 241 18.99 -3.14 -25.91
CA LEU A 241 17.99 -3.59 -24.95
C LEU A 241 18.61 -3.87 -23.57
N PHE A 242 19.83 -4.40 -23.53
CA PHE A 242 20.58 -4.57 -22.29
C PHE A 242 20.86 -3.22 -21.63
N GLN A 243 21.43 -2.26 -22.36
CA GLN A 243 21.75 -0.93 -21.82
C GLN A 243 20.49 -0.20 -21.32
N LEU A 244 19.40 -0.23 -22.09
CA LEU A 244 18.12 0.36 -21.69
C LEU A 244 17.57 -0.31 -20.42
N LYS A 245 17.63 -1.64 -20.32
CA LYS A 245 17.20 -2.38 -19.13
C LYS A 245 18.04 -2.05 -17.91
N GLU A 246 19.36 -1.91 -18.04
CA GLU A 246 20.24 -1.53 -16.92
C GLU A 246 19.98 -0.07 -16.48
N GLY A 247 19.87 0.86 -17.42
CA GLY A 247 19.59 2.27 -17.11
C GLY A 247 18.22 2.46 -16.45
N THR A 248 17.19 1.77 -16.94
CA THR A 248 15.85 1.81 -16.32
C THR A 248 15.78 1.06 -14.99
N LEU A 249 16.58 0.02 -14.78
CA LEU A 249 16.72 -0.63 -13.47
C LEU A 249 17.36 0.32 -12.45
N PHE A 250 18.39 1.08 -12.84
CA PHE A 250 18.97 2.11 -12.00
C PHE A 250 17.93 3.19 -11.63
N LEU A 251 17.14 3.66 -12.61
CA LEU A 251 16.04 4.59 -12.37
C LEU A 251 15.00 4.04 -11.38
N SER A 252 14.71 2.74 -11.43
CA SER A 252 13.84 2.07 -10.47
C SER A 252 14.44 2.01 -9.07
N ALA A 253 15.74 1.77 -8.94
CA ALA A 253 16.43 1.74 -7.65
C ALA A 253 16.40 3.10 -6.92
N LEU A 254 16.31 4.22 -7.66
CA LEU A 254 16.17 5.55 -7.07
C LEU A 254 14.90 5.71 -6.22
N ASN A 255 13.88 4.86 -6.38
CA ASN A 255 12.69 4.90 -5.54
C ASN A 255 13.03 4.83 -4.03
N VAL A 256 14.02 4.02 -3.66
CA VAL A 256 14.47 3.87 -2.26
C VAL A 256 14.93 5.22 -1.67
N CYS A 257 15.56 6.07 -2.48
CA CYS A 257 15.99 7.41 -2.08
C CYS A 257 14.83 8.42 -2.08
N LEU A 258 13.76 8.15 -2.82
CA LEU A 258 12.58 9.02 -2.93
C LEU A 258 11.54 8.73 -1.84
N ASP A 259 11.55 7.54 -1.24
CA ASP A 259 10.63 7.15 -0.16
C ASP A 259 10.61 8.15 1.02
N PRO A 260 11.75 8.63 1.56
CA PRO A 260 11.76 9.65 2.62
C PRO A 260 11.15 11.00 2.19
N ILE A 261 11.32 11.38 0.93
CA ILE A 261 10.74 12.60 0.36
C ILE A 261 9.22 12.43 0.27
N ILE A 262 8.75 11.26 -0.17
CA ILE A 262 7.33 10.91 -0.16
C ILE A 262 6.78 10.98 1.26
N TYR A 263 7.45 10.41 2.27
CA TYR A 263 7.01 10.45 3.66
C TYR A 263 6.92 11.87 4.22
N PHE A 264 7.89 12.72 3.88
CA PHE A 264 7.88 14.14 4.23
C PHE A 264 6.71 14.90 3.57
N LEU A 265 6.37 14.56 2.33
CA LEU A 265 5.25 15.17 1.61
C LEU A 265 3.88 14.66 2.09
N MET A 266 3.79 13.36 2.43
CA MET A 266 2.58 12.64 2.86
C MET A 266 2.18 12.95 4.30
N CYS A 267 3.14 12.88 5.22
CA CYS A 267 2.85 12.93 6.64
C CYS A 267 3.08 14.34 7.18
N ARG A 268 1.99 15.10 7.31
CA ARG A 268 1.99 16.44 7.93
C ARG A 268 2.63 16.39 9.33
N ILE A 269 2.35 15.33 10.10
CA ILE A 269 2.89 15.13 11.46
C ILE A 269 4.41 14.93 11.43
N PHE A 270 4.91 14.10 10.51
CA PHE A 270 6.36 13.89 10.35
C PHE A 270 7.06 15.17 9.93
N ARG A 271 6.51 15.90 8.94
CA ARG A 271 7.04 17.20 8.51
C ARG A 271 7.09 18.22 9.64
N GLU A 272 5.99 18.40 10.37
CA GLU A 272 5.92 19.34 11.49
C GLU A 272 6.83 18.91 12.66
N SER A 273 7.01 17.60 12.89
CA SER A 273 7.95 17.09 13.89
C SER A 273 9.43 17.32 13.48
N LEU A 274 9.77 17.11 12.21
CA LEU A 274 11.13 17.31 11.69
C LEU A 274 11.50 18.80 11.69
N LEU A 275 10.61 19.67 11.19
CA LEU A 275 10.82 21.11 11.18
C LEU A 275 10.95 21.69 12.60
N ARG A 276 10.17 21.20 13.57
CA ARG A 276 10.33 21.58 14.99
C ARG A 276 11.70 21.18 15.54
N LYS A 277 12.19 19.97 15.26
CA LYS A 277 13.53 19.53 15.70
C LYS A 277 14.67 20.29 15.02
N LEU A 278 14.53 20.64 13.75
CA LEU A 278 15.52 21.43 13.00
C LEU A 278 15.53 22.90 13.46
N SER A 279 14.36 23.50 13.69
CA SER A 279 14.23 24.87 14.21
C SER A 279 14.71 25.00 15.66
N GLY A 280 14.47 23.99 16.50
CA GLY A 280 15.00 23.92 17.87
C GLY A 280 16.54 23.84 17.96
N ARG A 281 17.23 23.36 16.91
CA ARG A 281 18.70 23.44 16.79
C ARG A 281 19.19 24.81 16.31
N GLY A 282 18.39 25.55 15.53
CA GLY A 282 18.69 26.92 15.09
C GLY A 282 18.63 27.94 16.23
N ALA A 283 17.63 27.83 17.11
CA ALA A 283 17.51 28.71 18.29
C ALA A 283 18.66 28.51 19.29
N ARG A 284 19.12 27.26 19.47
CA ARG A 284 20.23 26.95 20.40
C ARG A 284 21.59 27.41 19.87
N ARG A 285 21.80 27.41 18.55
CA ARG A 285 23.01 27.97 17.92
C ARG A 285 23.04 29.51 17.95
N SER A 286 21.90 30.18 17.74
CA SER A 286 21.82 31.65 17.81
C SER A 286 22.07 32.20 19.23
N LEU A 287 21.67 31.46 20.29
CA LEU A 287 21.95 31.88 21.67
C LEU A 287 23.44 31.79 22.01
N THR A 288 24.14 30.73 21.57
CA THR A 288 25.58 30.57 21.82
C THR A 288 26.44 31.59 21.06
N THR A 289 26.06 31.98 19.84
CA THR A 289 26.81 33.01 19.09
C THR A 289 26.53 34.42 19.65
N ALA A 290 25.31 34.69 20.12
CA ALA A 290 24.98 35.97 20.77
C ALA A 290 25.65 36.15 22.14
N GLN A 291 25.78 35.08 22.95
CA GLN A 291 26.50 35.12 24.24
C GLN A 291 28.03 35.20 24.08
N SER A 292 28.57 34.80 22.92
CA SER A 292 30.01 34.93 22.61
C SER A 292 30.39 36.34 22.15
N LEU A 293 29.45 37.11 21.59
CA LEU A 293 29.67 38.48 21.10
C LEU A 293 29.39 39.55 22.15
N SER A 294 28.78 39.20 23.28
CA SER A 294 28.57 40.11 24.42
C SER A 294 29.68 40.06 25.47
N ASN A 295 30.68 39.19 25.29
CA ASN A 295 31.81 38.98 26.20
C ASN A 295 33.16 39.37 25.58
N ILE A 296 33.14 40.19 24.52
CA ILE A 296 34.32 40.84 23.92
C ILE A 296 34.11 42.34 23.99
#